data_AF-A0A1V3XSC0-F1
#
_entry.id   AF-A0A1V3XSC0-F1
#
_cell.length_a   1.000
_cell.length_b   1.000
_cell.length_c   1.000
_cell.angle_alpha   90.00
_cell.angle_beta   90.00
_cell.angle_gamma   90.00
#
_symmetry.space_group_name_H-M   'P 1'
#
loop_
_entity.id
_entity.type
_entity.pdbx_description
1 polymer ?
#
loop_
_entity_poly.entity_id
_entity_poly.type
_entity_poly.pdbx_seq_one_letter_code
_entity_poly.pdbx_strand_id
1 'polypeptide(L)' 'MIPGERYQAAVSIGTNPTFSGRTRTVEAFVLDTTADLYGQHVALDFVARIRGQKKFESVRDLVAEIAADTERTRALLTGG' A
#
# COMPACT_ATOMS: atom_id res chain seq x y z
N MET A 1 -3.83 -11.72 -11.82
CA MET A 1 -4.98 -11.39 -10.96
C MET A 1 -6.25 -11.71 -11.71
N ILE A 2 -7.26 -12.21 -11.02
CA ILE A 2 -8.55 -12.64 -11.54
C ILE A 2 -9.60 -11.64 -11.07
N PRO A 3 -10.42 -11.06 -11.96
CA PRO A 3 -11.51 -10.18 -11.56
C PRO A 3 -12.44 -10.83 -10.54
N GLY A 4 -12.76 -10.10 -9.46
CA GLY A 4 -13.62 -10.59 -8.38
C GLY A 4 -12.89 -11.36 -7.28
N GLU A 5 -11.63 -11.74 -7.47
CA GLU A 5 -10.81 -12.30 -6.39
C GLU A 5 -10.21 -11.22 -5.50
N ARG A 6 -10.06 -11.55 -4.21
CA ARG A 6 -9.41 -10.68 -3.23
C ARG A 6 -7.92 -11.02 -3.14
N TYR A 7 -7.11 -9.97 -3.15
CA TYR A 7 -5.68 -10.06 -2.96
C TYR A 7 -5.27 -9.24 -1.73
N GLN A 8 -4.28 -9.73 -0.99
CA GLN A 8 -3.72 -9.01 0.14
C GLN A 8 -2.87 -7.84 -0.37
N ALA A 9 -3.01 -6.67 0.25
CA ALA A 9 -2.27 -5.49 -0.17
C ALA A 9 -1.89 -4.60 1.01
N ALA A 10 -0.69 -4.01 0.93
CA ALA A 10 -0.31 -2.87 1.75
C ALA A 10 -0.74 -1.59 1.02
N VAL A 11 -1.38 -0.66 1.72
CA VAL A 11 -1.86 0.59 1.10
C VAL A 11 -1.23 1.81 1.75
N SER A 12 -0.60 2.64 0.91
CA SER A 12 -0.10 3.96 1.29
C SER A 12 -1.13 5.02 0.91
N ILE A 13 -1.55 5.82 1.89
CA ILE A 13 -2.41 6.99 1.65
C ILE A 13 -1.60 8.23 2.02
N GLY A 14 -1.37 9.09 1.04
CA GLY A 14 -0.57 10.28 1.22
C GLY A 14 -1.15 11.50 0.56
N THR A 15 -0.40 12.59 0.62
CA THR A 15 -0.63 13.80 -0.16
C THR A 15 0.60 14.04 -1.02
N ASN A 16 0.41 14.38 -2.29
CA ASN A 16 1.51 14.82 -3.14
C ASN A 16 1.65 16.35 -3.03
N PRO A 17 2.66 16.87 -2.31
CA PRO A 17 2.83 18.32 -2.15
C PRO A 17 3.38 19.01 -3.42
N THR A 18 3.83 18.24 -4.42
CA THR A 18 4.50 18.76 -5.63
C THR A 18 3.50 19.26 -6.68
N PHE A 19 2.26 18.75 -6.67
CA PHE A 19 1.20 19.30 -7.50
C PHE A 19 0.44 20.37 -6.70
N SER A 20 0.06 21.47 -7.35
CA SER A 20 -0.55 22.68 -6.77
C SER A 20 -1.93 22.48 -6.09
N GLY A 21 -2.35 21.25 -5.86
CA GLY A 21 -3.49 20.87 -5.04
C GLY A 21 -3.07 19.76 -4.08
N ARG A 22 -3.61 19.74 -2.85
CA ARG A 22 -3.45 18.66 -1.87
C ARG A 22 -4.20 17.40 -2.36
N THR A 23 -3.80 16.86 -3.51
CA THR A 23 -4.39 15.65 -4.06
C THR A 23 -3.91 14.50 -3.19
N ARG A 24 -4.87 13.86 -2.52
CA ARG A 24 -4.61 12.63 -1.78
C ARG A 24 -4.30 11.55 -2.80
N THR A 25 -3.21 10.83 -2.60
CA THR A 25 -2.87 9.63 -3.37
C THR A 25 -3.18 8.40 -2.54
N VAL A 26 -3.66 7.35 -3.21
CA VAL A 26 -3.91 6.04 -2.63
C VAL A 26 -3.17 5.04 -3.51
N GLU A 27 -2.16 4.40 -2.96
CA GLU A 27 -1.26 3.49 -3.66
C GLU A 27 -1.32 2.14 -2.98
N ALA A 28 -1.75 1.11 -3.71
CA ALA A 28 -1.84 -0.26 -3.21
C ALA A 28 -0.70 -1.11 -3.79
N PHE A 29 0.05 -1.76 -2.92
CA PHE A 29 1.04 -2.76 -3.25
C PHE A 29 0.46 -4.15 -2.96
N VAL A 30 0.15 -4.89 -4.01
CA VAL A 30 -0.40 -6.25 -3.89
C VAL A 30 0.73 -7.21 -3.50
N LEU A 31 0.52 -7.99 -2.43
CA LEU A 31 1.51 -8.91 -1.89
C LEU A 31 1.58 -10.21 -2.70
N ASP A 32 2.77 -10.81 -2.77
CA ASP A 32 3.07 -12.12 -3.38
C ASP A 32 2.68 -12.33 -4.83
N THR A 33 2.36 -11.25 -5.55
CA THR A 33 1.97 -11.34 -6.95
C THR A 33 2.56 -10.21 -7.76
N THR A 34 2.72 -10.46 -9.05
CA THR A 34 2.95 -9.41 -10.04
C THR A 34 1.70 -9.32 -10.91
N ALA A 35 1.18 -8.11 -11.09
CA ALA A 35 0.02 -7.88 -11.94
C ALA A 35 0.11 -6.50 -12.57
N ASP A 36 -0.25 -6.42 -13.85
CA ASP A 36 -0.54 -5.16 -14.51
C ASP A 36 -2.03 -4.85 -14.32
N LEU A 37 -2.31 -3.74 -13.62
CA LEU A 37 -3.66 -3.29 -13.28
C LEU A 37 -4.01 -1.96 -13.93
N TYR A 38 -3.19 -1.48 -14.87
CA TYR A 38 -3.50 -0.25 -15.58
C TYR A 38 -4.82 -0.39 -16.36
N GLY A 39 -5.68 0.61 -16.22
CA GLY A 39 -7.01 0.63 -16.83
C GLY A 39 -8.06 -0.25 -16.15
N GLN A 40 -7.72 -0.98 -15.08
CA GLN A 40 -8.66 -1.81 -14.33
C GLN A 40 -9.34 -1.00 -13.21
N HIS A 41 -10.62 -1.27 -12.96
CA HIS A 41 -11.30 -0.79 -11.76
C HIS A 41 -11.01 -1.75 -10.59
N VAL A 42 -10.55 -1.19 -9.48
CA VAL A 42 -10.24 -1.95 -8.27
C VAL A 42 -10.98 -1.34 -7.07
N ALA A 43 -11.34 -2.19 -6.11
CA ALA A 43 -11.87 -1.77 -4.82
C ALA A 43 -10.85 -2.11 -3.73
N LEU A 44 -10.82 -1.30 -2.66
CA LEU A 44 -9.96 -1.51 -1.50
C LEU A 44 -10.83 -1.67 -0.25
N ASP A 45 -10.65 -2.79 0.44
CA ASP A 45 -11.23 -3.05 1.76
C ASP A 45 -10.15 -2.81 2.83
N PHE A 46 -10.25 -1.71 3.57
CA PHE A 46 -9.28 -1.40 4.63
C PHE A 46 -9.55 -2.22 5.89
N VAL A 47 -8.59 -3.07 6.26
CA VAL A 47 -8.71 -3.98 7.42
C VAL A 47 -8.07 -3.38 8.69
N ALA A 48 -6.88 -2.79 8.55
CA ALA A 48 -6.13 -2.27 9.69
C ALA A 48 -5.23 -1.10 9.29
N ARG A 49 -4.99 -0.18 10.24
CA ARG A 49 -4.03 0.92 10.07
C ARG A 49 -2.69 0.55 10.71
N ILE A 50 -1.62 0.52 9.92
CA ILE A 50 -0.28 0.15 10.39
C ILE A 50 0.43 1.34 11.07
N ARG A 51 0.50 2.49 10.40
CA ARG A 51 1.15 3.73 10.89
C ARG A 51 0.66 4.98 10.16
N GLY A 52 1.17 6.16 10.55
CA GLY A 52 1.03 7.40 9.80
C GLY A 52 2.16 7.62 8.77
N GLN A 53 2.05 8.69 7.98
CA GLN A 53 3.12 9.12 7.09
C GLN A 53 4.35 9.54 7.92
N LYS A 54 5.53 9.12 7.46
CA LYS A 54 6.82 9.36 8.11
C LYS A 54 7.80 9.87 7.07
N LYS A 55 8.62 10.86 7.43
CA LYS A 55 9.77 11.28 6.63
C LYS A 55 10.94 10.35 6.94
N PHE A 56 11.73 10.03 5.93
CA PHE A 56 12.92 9.20 6.06
C PHE A 56 14.13 10.02 5.66
N GLU A 57 15.21 9.88 6.43
CA GLU A 57 16.47 10.57 6.19
C GLU A 57 17.27 9.92 5.05
N SER A 58 16.95 8.67 4.69
CA SER A 58 17.57 7.96 3.58
C SER A 58 16.62 7.00 2.85
N VAL A 59 16.97 6.66 1.60
CA VAL A 59 16.28 5.63 0.82
C VAL A 59 16.35 4.27 1.51
N ARG A 60 17.47 3.96 2.18
CA ARG A 60 17.65 2.70 2.91
C ARG A 60 16.62 2.58 4.05
N ASP A 61 16.39 3.66 4.79
CA ASP A 61 15.42 3.66 5.89
C ASP A 61 13.99 3.50 5.37
N LEU A 62 13.68 4.15 4.24
CA LEU A 62 12.40 3.98 3.56
C LEU A 62 12.16 2.52 3.13
N VAL A 63 13.15 1.90 2.48
CA VAL A 63 13.04 0.50 2.02
C VAL A 63 12.89 -0.45 3.21
N ALA A 64 13.65 -0.24 4.29
CA ALA A 64 13.55 -1.05 5.50
C ALA A 64 12.16 -0.94 6.15
N GLU A 65 11.59 0.26 6.21
CA GLU A 65 10.24 0.46 6.75
C GLU A 65 9.17 -0.16 5.84
N ILE A 66 9.28 -0.03 4.51
CA ILE A 66 8.36 -0.69 3.57
C ILE A 66 8.37 -2.20 3.79
N ALA A 67 9.55 -2.82 3.94
CA ALA A 67 9.67 -4.26 4.20
C ALA A 67 8.98 -4.65 5.54
N ALA A 68 9.19 -3.87 6.60
CA ALA A 68 8.53 -4.10 7.88
C ALA A 68 7.00 -3.93 7.79
N ASP A 69 6.53 -2.93 7.06
CA ASP A 69 5.11 -2.69 6.80
C ASP A 69 4.48 -3.85 6.03
N THR A 70 5.18 -4.42 5.04
CA THR A 70 4.69 -5.58 4.28
C THR A 70 4.57 -6.83 5.17
N GLU A 71 5.56 -7.10 6.02
CA GLU A 71 5.50 -8.25 6.94
C GLU A 71 4.38 -8.08 7.98
N ARG A 72 4.18 -6.86 8.50
CA ARG A 72 3.07 -6.57 9.40
C ARG A 72 1.72 -6.70 8.71
N THR A 73 1.63 -6.30 7.44
CA THR A 73 0.42 -6.46 6.62
C THR A 73 0.05 -7.94 6.51
N ARG A 74 1.02 -8.81 6.23
CA ARG A 74 0.80 -10.27 6.18
C ARG A 74 0.23 -10.78 7.48
N ALA A 75 0.90 -10.50 8.60
CA ALA A 75 0.47 -10.96 9.91
C ALA A 75 -0.96 -10.55 10.26
N LEU A 76 -1.36 -9.33 9.87
CA LEU A 76 -2.72 -8.81 10.09
C LEU A 76 -3.78 -9.47 9.19
N LEU A 77 -3.41 -9.93 8.00
CA LEU A 77 -4.32 -10.52 7.01
C LEU A 77 -4.37 -12.06 7.05
N THR A 78 -3.41 -12.71 7.70
CA THR A 78 -3.41 -14.18 7.94
C THR A 78 -4.25 -14.62 9.14
N GLY A 79 -4.80 -13.68 9.92
CA GLY A 79 -5.56 -13.95 11.14
C GLY A 79 -7.09 -13.93 11.00
N GLY A 80 -7.62 -14.07 9.79
CA GLY A 80 -9.06 -14.03 9.48
C GLY A 80 -9.62 -15.37 9.03
#